data_AF-A0A257PK41-F1
#
_entry.id   AF-A0A257PK41-F1
#
_cell.length_a   1.000
_cell.length_b   1.000
_cell.length_c   1.000
_cell.angle_alpha   90.00
_cell.angle_beta   90.00
_cell.angle_gamma   90.00
#
_symmetry.space_group_name_H-M   'P 1'
#
loop_
_entity.id
_entity.type
_entity.pdbx_description
1 polymer ?
#
loop_
_entity_poly.entity_id
_entity_poly.type
_entity_poly.pdbx_seq_one_letter_code
_entity_poly.pdbx_strand_id
1 'polypeptide(L)'
;MISLSCQAARLVRSTRGLLIPVVSLFLLSSVIASILYIAVQSPMKDDIAWLLYAARRMMAGRELYVDVVEVNPPLIIWVSAIPLEIARWLGITVQTAAMTFFVAFVVGCAGWSASLLRRQGGLVAEAMPVFAVMSTALLVLPAEELGQREHLLVAAFLPYLVLFAQSLQGRRASILAGLAAGIIAGLGCAL
;
A
#
# COMPACT_ATOMS: atom_id res chain seq x y z
N MET A 1 -41.39 29.25 -5.04
CA MET A 1 -40.02 29.60 -4.57
C MET A 1 -39.35 28.49 -3.75
N ILE A 2 -40.07 27.65 -2.97
CA ILE A 2 -39.47 26.56 -2.17
C ILE A 2 -38.84 25.43 -3.02
N SER A 3 -39.39 25.15 -4.22
CA SER A 3 -38.87 24.11 -5.12
C SER A 3 -37.47 24.42 -5.68
N LEU A 4 -37.21 25.67 -6.07
CA LEU A 4 -35.94 26.09 -6.69
C LEU A 4 -34.76 26.05 -5.69
N SER A 5 -34.96 26.49 -4.44
CA SER A 5 -33.92 26.38 -3.40
C SER A 5 -33.60 24.94 -3.03
N CYS A 6 -34.60 24.04 -3.04
CA CYS A 6 -34.40 22.61 -2.77
C CYS A 6 -33.65 21.91 -3.93
N GLN A 7 -33.91 22.33 -5.17
CA GLN A 7 -33.25 21.81 -6.37
C GLN A 7 -31.78 22.29 -6.45
N ALA A 8 -31.52 23.57 -6.16
CA ALA A 8 -30.17 24.12 -6.08
C ALA A 8 -29.33 23.46 -4.98
N ALA A 9 -29.90 23.22 -3.79
CA ALA A 9 -29.22 22.54 -2.69
C ALA A 9 -28.87 21.07 -3.02
N ARG A 10 -29.72 20.36 -3.79
CA ARG A 10 -29.43 19.00 -4.27
C ARG A 10 -28.35 19.00 -5.34
N LEU A 11 -28.38 19.94 -6.28
CA LEU A 11 -27.36 20.07 -7.32
C LEU A 11 -25.98 20.37 -6.70
N VAL A 12 -25.92 21.28 -5.72
CA VAL A 12 -24.68 21.60 -5.00
C VAL A 12 -24.18 20.42 -4.15
N ARG A 13 -25.07 19.64 -3.50
CA ARG A 13 -24.67 18.40 -2.82
C ARG A 13 -24.19 17.31 -3.79
N SER A 14 -24.83 17.21 -4.96
CA SER A 14 -24.46 16.25 -6.01
C SER A 14 -23.11 16.58 -6.64
N THR A 15 -22.87 17.85 -6.98
CA THR A 15 -21.58 18.30 -7.54
C THR A 15 -20.46 18.21 -6.52
N ARG A 16 -20.70 18.56 -5.24
CA ARG A 16 -19.70 18.33 -4.17
C ARG A 16 -19.42 16.84 -3.96
N GLY A 17 -20.45 15.98 -4.04
CA GLY A 17 -20.30 14.53 -3.91
C GLY A 17 -19.47 13.87 -5.01
N LEU A 18 -19.38 14.47 -6.20
CA LEU A 18 -18.54 14.00 -7.29
C LEU A 18 -17.17 14.71 -7.35
N LEU A 19 -17.11 15.99 -7.00
CA LEU A 19 -15.88 16.78 -7.07
C LEU A 19 -14.80 16.26 -6.11
N ILE A 20 -15.16 15.98 -4.85
CA ILE A 20 -14.23 15.52 -3.83
C ILE A 20 -13.52 14.22 -4.23
N PRO A 21 -14.21 13.13 -4.64
CA PRO A 21 -13.54 11.91 -5.04
C PRO A 21 -12.71 12.08 -6.32
N VAL A 22 -13.16 12.91 -7.28
CA VAL A 22 -12.40 13.19 -8.51
C VAL A 22 -11.10 13.93 -8.19
N VAL A 23 -11.16 14.98 -7.37
CA VAL A 23 -9.96 15.71 -6.92
C VAL A 23 -9.04 14.80 -6.13
N SER A 24 -9.59 13.98 -5.22
CA SER A 24 -8.81 13.02 -4.41
C SER A 24 -8.08 12.00 -5.29
N LEU A 25 -8.76 11.46 -6.30
CA LEU A 25 -8.18 10.52 -7.25
C LEU A 25 -7.08 11.18 -8.10
N PHE A 26 -7.32 12.41 -8.57
CA PHE A 26 -6.34 13.16 -9.35
C PHE A 26 -5.07 13.46 -8.54
N LEU A 27 -5.23 13.91 -7.28
CA LEU A 27 -4.11 14.17 -6.37
C LEU A 27 -3.34 12.89 -6.08
N LEU A 28 -4.03 11.79 -5.72
CA LEU A 28 -3.39 10.50 -5.48
C LEU A 28 -2.62 10.01 -6.71
N SER A 29 -3.22 10.08 -7.89
CA SER A 29 -2.57 9.67 -9.14
C SER A 29 -1.32 10.50 -9.42
N SER A 30 -1.37 11.80 -9.14
CA SER A 30 -0.22 12.71 -9.29
C SER A 30 0.91 12.34 -8.31
N VAL A 31 0.57 12.01 -7.06
CA VAL A 31 1.54 11.54 -6.05
C VAL A 31 2.18 10.22 -6.47
N ILE A 32 1.37 9.23 -6.85
CA ILE A 32 1.87 7.92 -7.30
C ILE A 32 2.80 8.08 -8.49
N ALA A 33 2.41 8.88 -9.50
CA ALA A 33 3.24 9.13 -10.67
C ALA A 33 4.57 9.81 -10.30
N SER A 34 4.53 10.80 -9.41
CA SER A 34 5.73 11.50 -8.96
C SER A 34 6.67 10.58 -8.18
N ILE A 35 6.14 9.79 -7.25
CA ILE A 35 6.92 8.83 -6.45
C ILE A 35 7.55 7.76 -7.34
N LEU A 36 6.78 7.19 -8.28
CA LEU A 36 7.33 6.20 -9.22
C LEU A 36 8.40 6.80 -10.12
N TYR A 37 8.18 8.02 -10.63
CA TYR A 37 9.18 8.71 -11.43
C TYR A 37 10.48 8.92 -10.66
N ILE A 38 10.40 9.45 -9.43
CA ILE A 38 11.56 9.66 -8.57
C ILE A 38 12.22 8.32 -8.25
N ALA A 39 11.46 7.31 -7.80
CA ALA A 39 12.01 6.02 -7.38
C ALA A 39 12.68 5.21 -8.50
N VAL A 40 12.24 5.38 -9.76
CA VAL A 40 12.86 4.73 -10.92
C VAL A 40 14.10 5.47 -11.41
N GLN A 41 14.15 6.80 -11.25
CA GLN A 41 15.27 7.62 -11.72
C GLN A 41 16.38 7.79 -10.68
N SER A 42 16.05 7.70 -9.40
CA SER A 42 17.02 7.73 -8.32
C SER A 42 17.80 6.42 -8.25
N PRO A 43 19.06 6.43 -7.81
CA PRO A 43 19.77 5.20 -7.47
C PRO A 43 19.00 4.38 -6.44
N MET A 44 19.00 3.06 -6.61
CA MET A 44 18.36 2.17 -5.66
C MET A 44 19.13 2.14 -4.34
N LYS A 45 18.42 2.24 -3.22
CA LYS A 45 19.00 2.19 -1.87
C LYS A 45 19.71 0.85 -1.65
N ASP A 46 20.85 0.90 -0.96
CA ASP A 46 21.74 -0.24 -0.75
C ASP A 46 21.02 -1.44 -0.12
N ASP A 47 20.16 -1.22 0.88
CA ASP A 47 19.40 -2.30 1.53
C ASP A 47 18.46 -3.02 0.54
N ILE A 48 17.75 -2.28 -0.29
CA ILE A 48 16.83 -2.87 -1.29
C ILE A 48 17.62 -3.57 -2.39
N ALA A 49 18.73 -2.96 -2.82
CA ALA A 49 19.63 -3.56 -3.80
C ALA A 49 20.19 -4.90 -3.29
N TRP A 50 20.57 -4.94 -2.01
CA TRP A 50 21.06 -6.13 -1.34
C TRP A 50 19.99 -7.22 -1.25
N LEU A 51 18.76 -6.89 -0.83
CA LEU A 51 17.66 -7.86 -0.75
C LEU A 51 17.32 -8.45 -2.13
N LEU A 52 17.29 -7.63 -3.18
CA LEU A 52 17.07 -8.09 -4.57
C LEU A 52 18.25 -8.94 -5.08
N TYR A 53 19.47 -8.61 -4.68
CA TYR A 53 20.65 -9.43 -4.99
C TYR A 53 20.58 -10.79 -4.29
N ALA A 54 20.32 -10.81 -2.98
CA ALA A 54 20.19 -12.02 -2.18
C ALA A 54 19.07 -12.92 -2.71
N ALA A 55 17.90 -12.34 -3.03
CA ALA A 55 16.79 -13.05 -3.65
C ALA A 55 17.18 -13.69 -4.99
N ARG A 56 17.89 -12.95 -5.85
CA ARG A 56 18.40 -13.49 -7.12
C ARG A 56 19.35 -14.67 -6.92
N ARG A 57 20.25 -14.58 -5.93
CA ARG A 57 21.19 -15.67 -5.63
C ARG A 57 20.46 -16.89 -5.09
N MET A 58 19.49 -16.69 -4.21
CA MET A 58 18.62 -17.75 -3.69
C MET A 58 17.86 -18.45 -4.83
N MET A 59 17.25 -17.68 -5.74
CA MET A 59 16.56 -18.23 -6.92
C MET A 59 17.49 -18.99 -7.87
N ALA A 60 18.78 -18.67 -7.87
CA ALA A 60 19.81 -19.40 -8.61
C ALA A 60 20.29 -20.67 -7.89
N GLY A 61 19.64 -21.09 -6.80
CA GLY A 61 19.94 -22.30 -6.05
C GLY A 61 20.99 -22.14 -4.95
N ARG A 62 21.33 -20.90 -4.56
CA ARG A 62 22.24 -20.64 -3.42
C ARG A 62 21.47 -20.74 -2.12
N GLU A 63 22.10 -21.30 -1.09
CA GLU A 63 21.47 -21.49 0.21
C GLU A 63 21.56 -20.18 1.04
N LEU A 64 20.40 -19.67 1.46
CA LEU A 64 20.33 -18.46 2.30
C LEU A 64 20.97 -18.73 3.67
N TYR A 65 21.66 -17.73 4.22
CA TYR A 65 22.43 -17.79 5.48
C TYR A 65 23.70 -18.66 5.46
N VAL A 66 23.92 -19.44 4.40
CA VAL A 66 25.15 -20.22 4.19
C VAL A 66 25.97 -19.61 3.06
N ASP A 67 25.43 -19.60 1.84
CA ASP A 67 26.07 -19.02 0.66
C ASP A 67 25.84 -17.50 0.55
N VAL A 68 24.74 -17.02 1.13
CA VAL A 68 24.31 -15.62 1.09
C VAL A 68 24.00 -15.19 2.52
N VAL A 69 24.94 -14.48 3.14
CA VAL A 69 24.81 -14.02 4.53
C VAL A 69 23.76 -12.92 4.60
N GLU A 70 22.75 -13.10 5.45
CA GLU A 70 21.68 -12.14 5.66
C GLU A 70 21.28 -12.17 7.14
N VAL A 71 20.89 -11.03 7.70
CA VAL A 71 20.46 -10.92 9.10
C VAL A 71 18.93 -10.92 9.18
N ASN A 72 18.26 -10.47 8.12
CA ASN A 72 16.81 -10.45 8.03
C ASN A 72 16.21 -11.87 7.98
N PRO A 73 14.97 -12.03 8.49
CA PRO A 73 14.17 -13.23 8.25
C PRO A 73 14.04 -13.56 6.76
N PRO A 74 13.77 -14.82 6.40
CA PRO A 74 13.82 -15.22 4.99
C PRO A 74 12.70 -14.59 4.17
N LEU A 75 11.57 -14.23 4.79
CA LEU A 75 10.37 -13.81 4.09
C LEU A 75 10.60 -12.57 3.23
N ILE A 76 11.36 -11.57 3.70
CA ILE A 76 11.64 -10.38 2.89
C ILE A 76 12.41 -10.74 1.61
N ILE A 77 13.30 -11.74 1.66
CA ILE A 77 14.04 -12.25 0.50
C ILE A 77 13.09 -12.93 -0.49
N TRP A 78 12.14 -13.73 0.01
CA TRP A 78 11.09 -14.32 -0.83
C TRP A 78 10.19 -13.26 -1.47
N VAL A 79 9.82 -12.21 -0.74
CA VAL A 79 9.04 -11.08 -1.26
C VAL A 79 9.83 -10.33 -2.34
N SER A 80 11.14 -10.13 -2.14
CA SER A 80 12.04 -9.52 -3.14
C SER A 80 12.23 -10.38 -4.40
N ALA A 81 11.97 -11.68 -4.35
CA ALA A 81 11.98 -12.54 -5.55
C ALA A 81 10.83 -12.23 -6.52
N ILE A 82 9.70 -11.74 -6.02
CA ILE A 82 8.50 -11.44 -6.82
C ILE A 82 8.79 -10.38 -7.90
N PRO A 83 9.34 -9.19 -7.58
CA PRO A 83 9.65 -8.19 -8.60
C PRO A 83 10.76 -8.62 -9.57
N LEU A 84 11.65 -9.55 -9.18
CA LEU A 84 12.63 -10.13 -10.12
C LEU A 84 11.93 -10.94 -11.22
N GLU A 85 10.95 -11.75 -10.85
CA GLU A 85 10.13 -12.49 -11.82
C GLU A 85 9.28 -11.54 -12.66
N ILE A 86 8.61 -10.54 -12.05
CA ILE A 86 7.85 -9.54 -12.81
C ILE A 86 8.74 -8.86 -13.87
N ALA A 87 9.95 -8.45 -13.49
CA ALA A 87 10.92 -7.85 -14.42
C ALA A 87 11.27 -8.80 -15.57
N ARG A 88 11.53 -10.08 -15.26
CA ARG A 88 11.85 -11.12 -16.24
C ARG A 88 10.71 -11.36 -17.23
N TRP A 89 9.48 -11.44 -16.74
CA TRP A 89 8.30 -11.73 -17.57
C TRP A 89 7.89 -10.54 -18.43
N LEU A 90 8.02 -9.31 -17.92
CA LEU A 90 7.64 -8.09 -18.64
C LEU A 90 8.77 -7.49 -19.48
N GLY A 91 10.01 -7.97 -19.34
CA GLY A 91 11.17 -7.43 -20.05
C GLY A 91 11.54 -6.00 -19.62
N ILE A 92 11.20 -5.62 -18.38
CA ILE A 92 11.50 -4.30 -17.82
C ILE A 92 12.67 -4.38 -16.83
N THR A 93 13.20 -3.23 -16.42
CA THR A 93 14.26 -3.20 -15.41
C THR A 93 13.74 -3.70 -14.06
N VAL A 94 14.62 -4.34 -13.28
CA VAL A 94 14.30 -4.84 -11.94
C VAL A 94 13.86 -3.70 -11.03
N GLN A 95 14.49 -2.54 -11.14
CA GLN A 95 14.14 -1.36 -10.35
C GLN A 95 12.70 -0.90 -10.64
N THR A 96 12.30 -0.79 -11.92
CA THR A 96 10.93 -0.41 -12.28
C THR A 96 9.92 -1.43 -11.75
N ALA A 97 10.20 -2.72 -11.89
CA ALA A 97 9.34 -3.78 -11.36
C ALA A 97 9.23 -3.73 -9.83
N ALA A 98 10.35 -3.59 -9.12
CA ALA A 98 10.40 -3.54 -7.67
C ALA A 98 9.67 -2.32 -7.11
N MET A 99 9.96 -1.11 -7.61
CA MET A 99 9.32 0.11 -7.13
C MET A 99 7.81 0.10 -7.41
N THR A 100 7.40 -0.38 -8.59
CA THR A 100 5.98 -0.51 -8.92
C THR A 100 5.29 -1.54 -8.03
N PHE A 101 5.94 -2.67 -7.77
CA PHE A 101 5.42 -3.71 -6.87
C PHE A 101 5.24 -3.18 -5.44
N PHE A 102 6.24 -2.52 -4.86
CA PHE A 102 6.16 -1.98 -3.51
C PHE A 102 5.12 -0.86 -3.37
N VAL A 103 5.05 0.06 -4.34
CA VAL A 103 4.00 1.10 -4.37
C VAL A 103 2.62 0.45 -4.47
N ALA A 104 2.43 -0.52 -5.37
CA ALA A 104 1.16 -1.21 -5.52
C ALA A 104 0.75 -1.95 -4.23
N PHE A 105 1.68 -2.58 -3.54
CA PHE A 105 1.44 -3.25 -2.27
C PHE A 105 0.98 -2.25 -1.18
N VAL A 106 1.72 -1.15 -1.01
CA VAL A 106 1.41 -0.11 -0.01
C VAL A 106 0.04 0.53 -0.29
N VAL A 107 -0.19 0.93 -1.55
CA VAL A 107 -1.46 1.51 -1.99
C VAL A 107 -2.60 0.50 -1.85
N GLY A 108 -2.37 -0.78 -2.16
CA GLY A 108 -3.34 -1.85 -1.97
C GLY A 108 -3.79 -2.00 -0.51
N CYS A 109 -2.82 -2.00 0.42
CA CYS A 109 -3.10 -2.06 1.85
C CYS A 109 -3.86 -0.81 2.34
N ALA A 110 -3.49 0.38 1.87
CA ALA A 110 -4.19 1.62 2.17
C ALA A 110 -5.63 1.62 1.64
N GLY A 111 -5.83 1.18 0.40
CA GLY A 111 -7.15 1.08 -0.22
C GLY A 111 -8.07 0.10 0.48
N TRP A 112 -7.54 -1.05 0.87
CA TRP A 112 -8.30 -2.00 1.67
C TRP A 112 -8.65 -1.43 3.04
N SER A 113 -7.71 -0.80 3.72
CA SER A 113 -7.94 -0.15 5.02
C SER A 113 -9.01 0.95 4.95
N ALA A 114 -8.97 1.80 3.92
CA ALA A 114 -9.98 2.82 3.66
C ALA A 114 -11.37 2.21 3.41
N SER A 115 -11.43 1.09 2.68
CA SER A 115 -12.70 0.36 2.45
C SER A 115 -13.30 -0.20 3.74
N LEU A 116 -12.46 -0.62 4.69
CA LEU A 116 -12.87 -1.10 6.01
C LEU A 116 -13.33 0.06 6.89
N LEU A 117 -12.63 1.20 6.85
CA LEU A 117 -13.00 2.43 7.59
C LEU A 117 -14.33 3.02 7.13
N ARG A 118 -14.70 2.87 5.85
CA ARG A 118 -15.98 3.38 5.31
C ARG A 118 -17.20 2.98 6.15
N ARG A 119 -17.16 1.79 6.76
CA ARG A 119 -18.25 1.24 7.57
C ARG A 119 -18.48 2.02 8.86
N GLN A 120 -17.54 2.86 9.27
CA GLN A 120 -17.63 3.65 10.49
C GLN A 120 -18.51 4.89 10.37
N GLY A 121 -18.74 5.39 9.15
CA GLY A 121 -19.48 6.62 8.88
C GLY A 121 -18.69 7.90 9.18
N GLY A 122 -19.36 9.05 9.19
CA GLY A 122 -18.72 10.35 9.49
C GLY A 122 -17.67 10.76 8.46
N LEU A 123 -16.55 11.31 8.94
CA LEU A 123 -15.44 11.81 8.09
C LEU A 123 -14.81 10.72 7.22
N VAL A 124 -14.98 9.44 7.57
CA VAL A 124 -14.43 8.32 6.81
C VAL A 124 -15.47 7.61 5.93
N ALA A 125 -16.70 8.14 5.84
CA ALA A 125 -17.77 7.57 5.02
C ALA A 125 -17.45 7.61 3.51
N GLU A 126 -16.61 8.54 3.07
CA GLU A 126 -16.14 8.62 1.70
C GLU A 126 -14.82 7.85 1.57
N ALA A 127 -14.85 6.68 0.93
CA ALA A 127 -13.67 5.83 0.84
C ALA A 127 -12.54 6.44 -0.01
N MET A 128 -12.86 7.18 -1.08
CA MET A 128 -11.83 7.70 -2.01
C MET A 128 -10.93 8.76 -1.38
N PRO A 129 -11.43 9.79 -0.65
CA PRO A 129 -10.57 10.75 0.03
C PRO A 129 -9.72 10.11 1.14
N VAL A 130 -10.30 9.19 1.92
CA VAL A 130 -9.57 8.45 2.96
C VAL A 130 -8.47 7.62 2.33
N PHE A 131 -8.78 6.89 1.26
CA PHE A 131 -7.81 6.11 0.49
C PHE A 131 -6.68 7.00 -0.05
N ALA A 132 -7.01 8.15 -0.63
CA ALA A 132 -6.03 9.09 -1.15
C ALA A 132 -5.10 9.62 -0.05
N VAL A 133 -5.66 10.01 1.11
CA VAL A 133 -4.87 10.50 2.25
C VAL A 133 -3.97 9.40 2.81
N MET A 134 -4.51 8.21 3.08
CA MET A 134 -3.72 7.09 3.62
C MET A 134 -2.60 6.67 2.68
N SER A 135 -2.89 6.55 1.38
CA SER A 135 -1.88 6.19 0.39
C SER A 135 -0.82 7.29 0.25
N THR A 136 -1.23 8.55 0.21
CA THR A 136 -0.29 9.68 0.16
C THR A 136 0.61 9.71 1.39
N ALA A 137 0.05 9.53 2.59
CA ALA A 137 0.81 9.50 3.83
C ALA A 137 1.85 8.37 3.82
N LEU A 138 1.47 7.16 3.41
CA LEU A 138 2.39 6.03 3.33
C LEU A 138 3.43 6.16 2.21
N LEU A 139 3.12 6.86 1.11
CA LEU A 139 4.09 7.05 0.03
C LEU A 139 5.07 8.20 0.30
N VAL A 140 4.61 9.27 0.96
CA VAL A 140 5.39 10.50 1.13
C VAL A 140 6.18 10.52 2.44
N LEU A 141 5.60 10.08 3.56
CA LEU A 141 6.26 10.19 4.87
C LEU A 141 7.53 9.33 4.98
N PRO A 142 7.55 8.07 4.51
CA PRO A 142 8.76 7.25 4.56
C PRO A 142 9.84 7.73 3.58
N ALA A 143 9.45 8.52 2.56
CA ALA A 143 10.28 9.12 1.50
C ALA A 143 11.28 8.16 0.82
N GLU A 144 12.35 7.80 1.52
CA GLU A 144 13.46 6.95 1.07
C GLU A 144 13.38 5.49 1.54
N GLU A 145 12.42 5.13 2.40
CA GLU A 145 12.24 3.78 2.93
C GLU A 145 11.30 2.90 2.08
N LEU A 146 11.04 3.30 0.83
CA LEU A 146 10.15 2.56 -0.06
C LEU A 146 10.69 1.16 -0.35
N GLY A 147 9.89 0.14 -0.01
CA GLY A 147 10.26 -1.26 -0.17
C GLY A 147 11.05 -1.85 1.01
N GLN A 148 11.40 -1.06 2.03
CA GLN A 148 12.04 -1.58 3.23
C GLN A 148 11.03 -2.36 4.09
N ARG A 149 11.52 -3.34 4.87
CA ARG A 149 10.68 -4.23 5.66
C ARG A 149 9.81 -3.47 6.66
N GLU A 150 10.33 -2.40 7.27
CA GLU A 150 9.62 -1.58 8.26
C GLU A 150 8.41 -0.89 7.61
N HIS A 151 8.60 -0.34 6.41
CA HIS A 151 7.52 0.31 5.67
C HIS A 151 6.49 -0.71 5.17
N LEU A 152 6.93 -1.85 4.61
CA LEU A 152 6.03 -2.92 4.18
C LEU A 152 5.23 -3.49 5.35
N LEU A 153 5.86 -3.67 6.52
CA LEU A 153 5.20 -4.05 7.77
C LEU A 153 4.11 -3.05 8.14
N VAL A 154 4.42 -1.76 8.20
CA VAL A 154 3.44 -0.71 8.56
C VAL A 154 2.23 -0.75 7.62
N ALA A 155 2.45 -0.86 6.31
CA ALA A 155 1.37 -0.98 5.34
C ALA A 155 0.54 -2.26 5.55
N ALA A 156 1.19 -3.41 5.70
CA ALA A 156 0.54 -4.71 5.90
C ALA A 156 -0.26 -4.80 7.21
N PHE A 157 0.21 -4.13 8.27
CA PHE A 157 -0.41 -4.16 9.60
C PHE A 157 -1.62 -3.22 9.71
N LEU A 158 -1.71 -2.21 8.84
CA LEU A 158 -2.76 -1.19 8.84
C LEU A 158 -4.20 -1.74 8.77
N PRO A 159 -4.57 -2.67 7.87
CA PRO A 159 -5.92 -3.22 7.85
C PRO A 159 -6.28 -3.96 9.14
N TYR A 160 -5.32 -4.62 9.78
CA TYR A 160 -5.51 -5.26 11.08
C TYR A 160 -5.83 -4.21 12.17
N LEU A 161 -5.08 -3.11 12.23
CA LEU A 161 -5.34 -2.02 13.18
C LEU A 161 -6.73 -1.41 12.99
N VAL A 162 -7.18 -1.25 11.74
CA VAL A 162 -8.53 -0.75 11.43
C VAL A 162 -9.61 -1.71 11.96
N LEU A 163 -9.43 -3.02 11.83
CA LEU A 163 -10.37 -4.00 12.38
C LEU A 163 -10.30 -4.07 13.90
N PHE A 164 -9.09 -3.98 14.47
CA PHE A 164 -8.88 -3.95 15.91
C PHE A 164 -9.57 -2.75 16.54
N ALA A 165 -9.39 -1.54 16.00
CA ALA A 165 -10.07 -0.34 16.46
C ALA A 165 -11.61 -0.45 16.38
N GLN A 166 -12.14 -1.10 15.34
CA GLN A 166 -13.57 -1.39 15.24
C GLN A 166 -14.04 -2.36 16.32
N SER A 167 -13.24 -3.37 16.65
CA SER A 167 -13.56 -4.34 17.70
C SER A 167 -13.66 -3.67 19.09
N LEU A 168 -12.81 -2.68 19.38
CA LEU A 168 -12.86 -1.89 20.60
C LEU A 168 -14.15 -1.06 20.71
N GLN A 169 -14.78 -0.74 19.57
CA GLN A 169 -16.08 -0.06 19.51
C GLN A 169 -17.26 -1.05 19.52
N GLY A 170 -17.02 -2.33 19.82
CA GLY A 170 -18.04 -3.38 19.82
C GLY A 170 -18.52 -3.81 18.43
N ARG A 171 -17.88 -3.34 17.35
CA ARG A 171 -18.23 -3.72 15.98
C ARG A 171 -17.56 -5.05 15.62
N ARG A 172 -18.31 -5.94 14.97
CA ARG A 172 -17.78 -7.23 14.49
C ARG A 172 -17.39 -7.14 13.02
N ALA A 173 -16.14 -7.46 12.74
CA ALA A 173 -15.67 -7.67 11.38
C ALA A 173 -16.20 -9.00 10.82
N SER A 174 -16.19 -9.13 9.49
CA SER A 174 -16.35 -10.44 8.86
C SER A 174 -15.17 -11.33 9.25
N ILE A 175 -15.42 -12.61 9.52
CA ILE A 175 -14.36 -13.59 9.85
C ILE A 175 -13.31 -13.62 8.74
N LEU A 176 -13.73 -13.60 7.48
CA LEU A 176 -12.81 -13.59 6.34
C LEU A 176 -11.92 -12.34 6.32
N ALA A 177 -12.49 -11.17 6.61
CA ALA A 177 -11.72 -9.93 6.70
C ALA A 177 -10.72 -9.96 7.87
N GLY A 178 -11.14 -10.50 9.01
CA GLY A 178 -10.27 -10.69 10.18
C GLY A 178 -9.11 -11.65 9.90
N LEU A 179 -9.39 -12.80 9.29
CA LEU A 179 -8.37 -13.79 8.91
C LEU A 179 -7.40 -13.21 7.88
N ALA A 180 -7.91 -12.60 6.80
CA ALA A 180 -7.06 -12.00 5.78
C ALA A 180 -6.17 -10.89 6.36
N ALA A 181 -6.72 -10.03 7.23
CA ALA A 181 -5.96 -8.93 7.82
C ALA A 181 -4.92 -9.46 8.81
N GLY A 182 -5.26 -10.48 9.59
CA GLY A 182 -4.33 -11.16 10.50
C GLY A 182 -3.19 -11.87 9.76
N ILE A 183 -3.48 -12.55 8.64
CA ILE A 183 -2.45 -13.19 7.81
C ILE A 183 -1.52 -12.14 7.21
N ILE A 184 -2.05 -11.09 6.60
CA ILE A 184 -1.24 -10.03 5.99
C ILE A 184 -0.39 -9.31 7.05
N ALA A 185 -0.97 -8.99 8.21
CA ALA A 185 -0.23 -8.42 9.33
C ALA A 185 0.86 -9.37 9.85
N GLY A 186 0.56 -10.66 9.99
CA GLY A 186 1.52 -11.67 10.42
C GLY A 186 2.67 -11.87 9.44
N LEU A 187 2.39 -11.84 8.13
CA LEU A 187 3.41 -11.83 7.10
C LEU A 187 4.27 -10.56 7.19
N GLY A 188 3.65 -9.39 7.42
CA GLY A 188 4.36 -8.15 7.69
C GLY A 188 5.32 -8.25 8.87
N CYS A 189 4.90 -8.87 9.98
CA CYS A 189 5.74 -9.08 11.17
C CYS A 189 6.89 -10.08 10.95
N ALA A 190 6.78 -10.93 9.94
CA ALA A 190 7.78 -11.93 9.60
C ALA A 190 8.78 -11.46 8.52
N LEU A 191 8.64 -10.23 8.03
CA LEU A 191 9.60 -9.60 7.10
C LEU A 191 10.96 -9.34 7.77
#